data_AF-A0A9R0TRJ9-F1
#
_entry.id   AF-A0A9R0TRJ9-F1
#
_cell.length_a   1.000
_cell.length_b   1.000
_cell.length_c   1.000
_cell.angle_alpha   90.00
_cell.angle_beta   90.00
_cell.angle_gamma   90.00
#
_symmetry.space_group_name_H-M   'P 1'
#
loop_
_entity.id
_entity.type
_entity.pdbx_description
1 polymer ?
#
loop_
_entity_poly.entity_id
_entity_poly.type
_entity_poly.pdbx_seq_one_letter_code
_entity_poly.pdbx_strand_id
1 'polypeptide(L)'
;MATAATAGAEGRHAVFFPFPAQGHVKAALGLAQLLHRCHGFQVTFVHTAEHNRRRLLRSRGLGALAGVSGFRFAAVPNGLPPSEADASQDMGALLSTTEVLVPHLRSLVAGLLPPVSCVISDVEHVLYGSREMGTPCVTFFTTSAFAFMASQQL
;
A
#
# COMPACT_ATOMS: atom_id res chain seq x y z
N MET A 1 13.14 -37.71 -2.52
CA MET A 1 14.04 -36.57 -2.75
C MET A 1 13.29 -35.53 -3.56
N ALA A 2 12.75 -34.50 -2.91
CA ALA A 2 12.10 -33.39 -3.61
C ALA A 2 13.17 -32.38 -4.03
N THR A 3 13.22 -32.12 -5.33
CA THR A 3 14.13 -31.17 -5.98
C THR A 3 13.82 -29.76 -5.50
N ALA A 4 14.81 -29.10 -4.91
CA ALA A 4 14.75 -27.69 -4.55
C ALA A 4 14.58 -26.85 -5.82
N ALA A 5 13.39 -26.30 -6.01
CA ALA A 5 13.16 -25.27 -7.02
C ALA A 5 13.98 -24.03 -6.64
N THR A 6 14.68 -23.48 -7.63
CA THR A 6 15.50 -22.29 -7.53
C THR A 6 14.67 -21.11 -7.01
N ALA A 7 14.87 -20.75 -5.74
CA ALA A 7 14.18 -19.69 -5.01
C ALA A 7 14.63 -18.27 -5.44
N GLY A 8 14.48 -17.96 -6.73
CA GLY A 8 14.61 -16.60 -7.26
C GLY A 8 13.22 -15.97 -7.40
N ALA A 9 12.92 -14.95 -6.60
CA ALA A 9 11.74 -14.08 -6.71
C ALA A 9 10.31 -14.68 -6.57
N GLU A 10 10.12 -16.01 -6.60
CA GLU A 10 8.78 -16.65 -6.59
C GLU A 10 8.02 -16.62 -5.25
N GLY A 11 8.57 -16.01 -4.19
CA GLY A 11 7.93 -15.98 -2.85
C GLY A 11 8.01 -14.65 -2.12
N ARG A 12 8.38 -13.54 -2.79
CA ARG A 12 8.58 -12.24 -2.13
C ARG A 12 7.79 -11.17 -2.85
N HIS A 13 6.49 -11.12 -2.59
CA HIS A 13 5.60 -10.10 -3.15
C HIS A 13 4.92 -9.31 -2.03
N ALA A 14 5.36 -8.07 -1.87
CA ALA A 14 4.84 -7.15 -0.87
C ALA A 14 3.79 -6.22 -1.49
N VAL A 15 2.63 -6.13 -0.85
CA VAL A 15 1.61 -5.13 -1.15
C VAL A 15 1.76 -3.98 -0.16
N PHE A 16 2.05 -2.78 -0.67
CA PHE A 16 2.07 -1.56 0.13
C PHE A 16 0.72 -0.88 0.04
N PHE A 17 0.08 -0.65 1.17
CA PHE A 17 -1.23 0.00 1.24
C PHE A 17 -1.18 1.10 2.29
N PRO A 18 -0.60 2.27 1.96
CA PRO A 18 -0.48 3.37 2.90
C PRO A 18 -1.78 4.16 3.06
N PHE A 19 -1.88 4.87 4.18
CA PHE A 19 -2.90 5.87 4.43
C PHE A 19 -2.83 6.98 3.36
N PRO A 20 -3.97 7.43 2.80
CA PRO A 20 -4.04 8.39 1.68
C PRO A 20 -3.51 9.81 1.94
N ALA A 21 -2.71 10.04 2.99
CA ALA A 21 -2.05 11.31 3.22
C ALA A 21 -0.66 11.35 2.56
N GLN A 22 -0.30 12.48 1.95
CA GLN A 22 0.92 12.63 1.16
C GLN A 22 2.21 12.20 1.91
N GLY A 23 2.33 12.52 3.19
CA GLY A 23 3.48 12.13 4.01
C GLY A 23 3.62 10.61 4.14
N HIS A 24 2.50 9.93 4.38
CA HIS A 24 2.42 8.48 4.53
C HIS A 24 2.76 7.77 3.21
N VAL A 25 2.14 8.22 2.12
CA VAL A 25 2.41 7.70 0.77
C VAL A 25 3.89 7.83 0.40
N LYS A 26 4.51 8.99 0.64
CA LYS A 26 5.93 9.22 0.30
C LYS A 26 6.86 8.33 1.10
N ALA A 27 6.63 8.21 2.41
CA ALA A 27 7.43 7.35 3.29
C ALA A 27 7.33 5.88 2.88
N ALA A 28 6.10 5.38 2.66
CA ALA A 28 5.85 4.02 2.22
C ALA A 28 6.49 3.72 0.86
N LEU A 29 6.43 4.67 -0.08
CA LEU A 29 7.05 4.52 -1.40
C LEU A 29 8.57 4.39 -1.30
N GLY A 30 9.20 5.16 -0.40
CA GLY A 30 10.63 5.05 -0.13
C GLY A 30 11.02 3.65 0.38
N LEU A 31 10.28 3.11 1.35
CA LEU A 31 10.50 1.75 1.85
C LEU A 31 10.27 0.70 0.76
N ALA A 32 9.20 0.83 -0.02
CA ALA A 32 8.88 -0.07 -1.12
C ALA A 32 10.00 -0.13 -2.16
N GLN A 33 10.56 1.03 -2.53
CA GLN A 33 11.70 1.12 -3.45
C GLN A 33 12.97 0.49 -2.87
N LEU A 34 13.20 0.57 -1.56
CA LEU A 34 14.34 -0.09 -0.90
C LEU A 34 14.16 -1.61 -0.89
N LEU A 35 12.99 -2.12 -0.51
CA LEU A 35 12.72 -3.57 -0.53
C LEU A 35 12.85 -4.16 -1.94
N HIS A 36 12.34 -3.45 -2.94
CA HIS A 36 12.48 -3.87 -4.33
C HIS A 36 13.95 -3.89 -4.77
N ARG A 37 14.67 -2.77 -4.63
CA ARG A 37 16.04 -2.63 -5.15
C ARG A 37 17.09 -3.41 -4.37
N CYS A 38 16.97 -3.48 -3.05
CA CYS A 38 18.00 -4.06 -2.17
C CYS A 38 17.71 -5.51 -1.78
N HIS A 39 16.43 -5.93 -1.82
CA HIS A 39 16.02 -7.26 -1.32
C HIS A 39 15.25 -8.10 -2.34
N GLY A 40 15.05 -7.60 -3.56
CA GLY A 40 14.43 -8.33 -4.66
C GLY A 40 12.94 -8.62 -4.46
N PHE A 41 12.24 -7.80 -3.67
CA PHE A 41 10.79 -7.92 -3.54
C PHE A 41 10.10 -7.51 -4.83
N GLN A 42 9.12 -8.30 -5.26
CA GLN A 42 8.06 -7.79 -6.10
C GLN A 42 7.17 -6.88 -5.25
N VAL A 43 6.79 -5.73 -5.80
CA VAL A 43 6.02 -4.71 -5.09
C VAL A 43 4.76 -4.38 -5.89
N THR A 44 3.64 -4.41 -5.18
CA THR A 44 2.42 -3.73 -5.62
C THR A 44 2.18 -2.55 -4.67
N PHE A 45 2.34 -1.33 -5.18
CA PHE A 45 2.08 -0.13 -4.40
C PHE A 45 0.66 0.37 -4.68
N VAL A 46 -0.19 0.36 -3.66
CA VAL A 46 -1.61 0.69 -3.78
C VAL A 46 -1.82 2.17 -3.49
N HIS A 47 -2.47 2.85 -4.42
CA HIS A 47 -3.01 4.18 -4.21
C HIS A 47 -4.49 4.08 -3.86
N THR A 48 -4.85 4.61 -2.70
CA THR A 48 -6.24 4.88 -2.34
C THR A 48 -6.63 6.23 -2.94
N ALA A 49 -7.79 6.25 -3.60
CA ALA A 49 -8.36 7.40 -4.31
C ALA A 49 -7.77 7.73 -5.69
N GLU A 50 -8.65 8.18 -6.58
CA GLU A 50 -8.28 8.77 -7.87
C GLU A 50 -7.56 10.12 -7.68
N HIS A 51 -7.77 10.84 -6.58
CA HIS A 51 -7.12 12.13 -6.31
C HIS A 51 -5.58 12.03 -6.23
N ASN A 52 -5.03 11.13 -5.40
CA ASN A 52 -3.58 10.97 -5.25
C ASN A 52 -2.93 10.44 -6.55
N ARG A 53 -3.59 9.50 -7.22
CA ARG A 53 -3.20 9.00 -8.54
C ARG A 53 -3.13 10.13 -9.57
N ARG A 54 -4.19 10.95 -9.67
CA ARG A 54 -4.27 12.10 -10.58
C ARG A 54 -3.20 13.14 -10.29
N ARG A 55 -2.97 13.49 -9.02
CA ARG A 55 -1.89 14.44 -8.64
C ARG A 55 -0.51 13.94 -9.06
N LEU A 56 -0.24 12.66 -8.87
CA LEU A 56 1.03 12.07 -9.28
C LEU A 56 1.18 12.10 -10.81
N LEU A 57 0.15 11.73 -11.56
CA LEU A 57 0.15 11.77 -13.03
C LEU A 57 0.27 13.20 -13.57
N ARG A 58 -0.38 14.19 -12.95
CA ARG A 58 -0.25 15.61 -13.31
C ARG A 58 1.16 16.15 -13.06
N SER A 59 1.76 15.81 -11.92
CA SER A 59 3.07 16.33 -11.52
C SER A 59 4.26 15.64 -12.19
N ARG A 60 4.13 14.36 -12.57
CA ARG A 60 5.23 13.54 -13.10
C ARG A 60 4.96 12.93 -14.48
N GLY A 61 3.83 13.25 -15.09
CA GLY A 61 3.42 12.77 -16.41
C GLY A 61 2.81 11.36 -16.41
N LEU A 62 2.30 10.93 -17.56
CA LEU A 62 1.60 9.65 -17.75
C LEU A 62 2.47 8.43 -17.41
N GLY A 63 3.80 8.56 -17.55
CA GLY A 63 4.75 7.50 -17.22
C GLY A 63 4.99 7.31 -15.72
N ALA A 64 4.49 8.20 -14.85
CA ALA A 64 4.76 8.15 -13.41
C ALA A 64 4.30 6.86 -12.72
N LEU A 65 3.32 6.18 -13.33
CA LEU A 65 2.72 4.93 -12.85
C LEU A 65 2.95 3.75 -13.80
N ALA A 66 3.85 3.89 -14.78
CA ALA A 66 4.17 2.81 -15.72
C ALA A 66 4.78 1.58 -15.01
N GLY A 67 5.32 1.77 -13.80
CA GLY A 67 6.01 0.72 -13.06
C GLY A 67 7.34 0.33 -13.70
N VAL A 68 8.00 -0.65 -13.10
CA VAL A 68 9.14 -1.37 -13.69
C VAL A 68 8.94 -2.87 -13.45
N SER A 69 9.77 -3.72 -14.05
CA SER A 69 9.67 -5.17 -13.81
C SER A 69 9.74 -5.47 -12.30
N GLY A 70 8.72 -6.14 -11.77
CA GLY A 70 8.60 -6.43 -10.34
C GLY A 70 8.17 -5.25 -9.46
N PHE A 71 7.86 -4.07 -10.00
CA PHE A 71 7.30 -2.95 -9.24
C PHE A 71 6.13 -2.34 -10.00
N ARG A 72 4.92 -2.51 -9.47
CA ARG A 72 3.68 -2.02 -10.10
C ARG A 72 2.88 -1.15 -9.15
N PHE A 73 2.04 -0.31 -9.73
CA PHE A 73 1.08 0.50 -9.00
C PHE A 73 -0.34 -0.03 -9.24
N ALA A 74 -1.13 -0.09 -8.17
CA ALA A 74 -2.56 -0.40 -8.23
C ALA A 74 -3.35 0.77 -7.65
N ALA A 75 -4.63 0.86 -8.01
CA ALA A 75 -5.53 1.85 -7.44
C ALA A 75 -6.80 1.18 -6.93
N VAL A 76 -7.28 1.62 -5.77
CA VAL A 76 -8.56 1.18 -5.21
C VAL A 76 -9.45 2.39 -4.89
N PRO A 77 -10.77 2.28 -5.10
CA PRO A 77 -11.69 3.34 -4.72
C PRO A 77 -11.77 3.42 -3.18
N ASN A 78 -11.93 4.65 -2.66
CA ASN A 78 -12.06 4.93 -1.23
C ASN A 78 -13.45 5.45 -0.85
N GLY A 79 -14.44 5.35 -1.74
CA GLY A 79 -15.82 5.78 -1.49
C GLY A 79 -16.04 7.29 -1.37
N LEU A 80 -14.98 8.12 -1.46
CA LEU A 80 -15.11 9.57 -1.42
C LEU A 80 -15.50 10.16 -2.79
N PRO A 81 -16.29 11.24 -2.81
CA PRO A 81 -16.58 11.95 -4.05
C PRO A 81 -15.29 12.48 -4.70
N PRO A 82 -15.22 12.57 -6.04
CA PRO A 82 -14.08 13.16 -6.71
C PRO A 82 -13.83 14.59 -6.22
N SER A 83 -12.60 14.87 -5.78
CA SER A 83 -12.16 16.24 -5.50
C SER A 83 -11.24 16.73 -6.63
N GLU A 84 -11.65 17.83 -7.24
CA GLU A 84 -10.88 18.57 -8.26
C GLU A 84 -9.94 19.61 -7.64
N ALA A 85 -10.07 19.91 -6.35
CA ALA A 85 -9.19 20.84 -5.65
C ALA A 85 -7.76 20.25 -5.56
N ASP A 86 -6.73 21.02 -5.89
CA ASP A 86 -5.33 20.66 -5.61
C ASP A 86 -4.98 20.95 -4.15
N ALA A 87 -5.78 20.39 -3.23
CA ALA A 87 -5.68 20.60 -1.80
C ALA A 87 -5.60 19.27 -1.05
N SER A 88 -5.08 19.29 0.17
CA SER A 88 -5.12 18.14 1.08
C SER A 88 -6.56 17.67 1.27
N GLN A 89 -6.78 16.35 1.23
CA GLN A 89 -8.09 15.79 1.53
C GLN A 89 -8.42 15.97 3.01
N ASP A 90 -9.72 16.09 3.31
CA ASP A 90 -10.21 16.16 4.68
C ASP A 90 -9.85 14.88 5.46
N MET A 91 -9.16 15.05 6.58
CA MET A 91 -8.66 13.94 7.37
C MET A 91 -9.79 13.10 7.97
N GLY A 92 -10.88 13.75 8.41
CA GLY A 92 -12.05 13.07 8.97
C GLY A 92 -12.73 12.17 7.94
N ALA A 93 -12.90 12.66 6.71
CA ALA A 93 -13.45 11.90 5.59
C ALA A 93 -12.55 10.74 5.15
N LEU A 94 -11.23 10.91 5.21
CA LEU A 94 -10.29 9.81 4.93
C LEU A 94 -10.38 8.71 6.00
N LEU A 95 -10.49 9.09 7.28
CA LEU A 95 -10.64 8.15 8.38
C LEU A 95 -11.98 7.40 8.33
N SER A 96 -13.07 8.08 8.00
CA SER A 96 -14.40 7.46 7.93
C SER A 96 -14.55 6.45 6.79
N THR A 97 -13.61 6.41 5.84
CA THR A 97 -13.66 5.51 4.68
C THR A 97 -12.68 4.34 4.75
N THR A 98 -11.92 4.19 5.85
CA THR A 98 -10.91 3.11 5.97
C THR A 98 -11.53 1.71 5.95
N GLU A 99 -12.76 1.55 6.46
CA GLU A 99 -13.49 0.27 6.43
C GLU A 99 -13.86 -0.17 5.01
N VAL A 100 -14.21 0.79 4.14
CA VAL A 100 -14.56 0.54 2.74
C VAL A 100 -13.38 -0.04 1.95
N LEU A 101 -12.15 0.13 2.45
CA LEU A 101 -10.93 -0.33 1.79
C LEU A 101 -10.73 -1.85 1.88
N VAL A 102 -11.30 -2.52 2.90
CA VAL A 102 -11.06 -3.94 3.17
C VAL A 102 -11.54 -4.86 2.04
N PRO A 103 -12.77 -4.71 1.51
CA PRO A 103 -13.22 -5.50 0.35
C PRO A 103 -12.36 -5.27 -0.90
N HIS A 104 -11.90 -4.03 -1.13
CA HIS A 104 -11.03 -3.72 -2.26
C HIS A 104 -9.64 -4.33 -2.11
N LEU A 105 -9.08 -4.31 -0.90
CA LEU A 105 -7.83 -5.00 -0.58
C LEU A 105 -7.95 -6.50 -0.87
N ARG A 106 -9.04 -7.15 -0.40
CA ARG A 106 -9.32 -8.57 -0.62
C ARG A 106 -9.32 -8.93 -2.10
N SER A 107 -10.13 -8.20 -2.86
CA SER A 107 -10.27 -8.41 -4.30
C SER A 107 -8.95 -8.19 -5.03
N LEU A 108 -8.20 -7.15 -4.66
CA LEU A 108 -6.89 -6.88 -5.21
C LEU A 108 -5.94 -8.04 -4.93
N VAL A 109 -5.71 -8.39 -3.66
CA VAL A 109 -4.76 -9.44 -3.25
C VAL A 109 -5.05 -10.77 -3.92
N ALA A 110 -6.32 -11.17 -4.01
CA ALA A 110 -6.74 -12.42 -4.65
C ALA A 110 -6.43 -12.45 -6.16
N GLY A 111 -6.39 -11.30 -6.83
CA GLY A 111 -6.12 -11.18 -8.26
C GLY A 111 -4.65 -10.99 -8.62
N LEU A 112 -3.75 -10.85 -7.64
CA LEU A 112 -2.35 -10.58 -7.91
C LEU A 112 -1.52 -11.85 -8.13
N LEU A 113 -0.65 -11.80 -9.14
CA LEU A 113 0.41 -12.78 -9.36
C LEU A 113 1.79 -12.11 -9.32
N PRO A 114 2.81 -12.75 -8.73
CA PRO A 114 2.73 -13.98 -7.93
C PRO A 114 1.94 -13.78 -6.61
N PRO A 115 1.59 -14.86 -5.89
CA PRO A 115 0.85 -14.75 -4.63
C PRO A 115 1.49 -13.75 -3.66
N VAL A 116 0.65 -12.96 -2.99
CA VAL A 116 1.12 -11.95 -2.01
C VAL A 116 1.73 -12.66 -0.80
N SER A 117 2.98 -12.34 -0.49
CA SER A 117 3.68 -12.86 0.68
C SER A 117 3.43 -12.03 1.92
N CYS A 118 3.21 -10.71 1.76
CA CYS A 118 2.85 -9.83 2.87
C CYS A 118 2.15 -8.55 2.43
N VAL A 119 1.35 -7.98 3.34
CA VAL A 119 0.79 -6.63 3.26
C VAL A 119 1.52 -5.71 4.23
N ILE A 120 1.93 -4.53 3.78
CA ILE A 120 2.60 -3.51 4.58
C ILE A 120 1.70 -2.28 4.59
N SER A 121 1.25 -1.86 5.77
CA SER A 121 0.25 -0.81 5.93
C SER A 121 0.40 -0.07 7.25
N ASP A 122 0.00 1.20 7.27
CA ASP A 122 -0.24 2.02 8.45
C ASP A 122 -1.74 2.27 8.71
N VAL A 123 -2.61 1.63 7.92
CA VAL A 123 -4.07 1.63 8.08
C VAL A 123 -4.48 0.37 8.83
N GLU A 124 -5.06 0.55 10.02
CA GLU A 124 -5.45 -0.54 10.93
C GLU A 124 -6.45 -1.51 10.30
N HIS A 125 -7.53 -1.02 9.68
CA HIS A 125 -8.53 -1.87 9.00
C HIS A 125 -7.93 -2.74 7.89
N VAL A 126 -6.91 -2.23 7.17
CA VAL A 126 -6.19 -3.00 6.15
C VAL A 126 -5.39 -4.14 6.79
N LEU A 127 -4.76 -3.90 7.94
CA LEU A 127 -4.03 -4.93 8.68
C LEU A 127 -4.98 -6.01 9.21
N TYR A 128 -6.13 -5.64 9.79
CA TYR A 128 -7.15 -6.60 10.21
C TYR A 128 -7.70 -7.40 9.03
N GLY A 129 -8.07 -6.72 7.95
CA GLY A 129 -8.55 -7.37 6.72
C GLY A 129 -7.55 -8.38 6.17
N SER A 130 -6.25 -8.05 6.19
CA SER A 130 -5.15 -8.94 5.76
C SER A 130 -5.05 -10.18 6.65
N ARG A 131 -5.15 -10.02 7.97
CA ARG A 131 -5.14 -11.13 8.94
C ARG A 131 -6.31 -12.08 8.74
N GLU A 132 -7.51 -11.56 8.54
CA GLU A 132 -8.71 -12.38 8.27
C GLU A 132 -8.59 -13.20 6.98
N MET A 133 -7.83 -12.72 6.00
CA MET A 133 -7.52 -13.43 4.76
C MET A 133 -6.37 -14.44 4.90
N GLY A 134 -5.74 -14.55 6.08
CA GLY A 134 -4.54 -15.38 6.28
C GLY A 134 -3.28 -14.83 5.61
N THR A 135 -3.26 -13.55 5.19
CA THR A 135 -2.08 -12.93 4.59
C THR A 135 -1.22 -12.27 5.67
N PRO A 136 0.08 -12.60 5.78
CA PRO A 136 0.97 -11.94 6.73
C PRO A 136 0.96 -10.42 6.55
N CYS A 137 0.92 -9.67 7.65
CA CYS A 137 0.87 -8.21 7.62
C CYS A 137 1.92 -7.58 8.53
N VAL A 138 2.47 -6.44 8.09
CA VAL A 138 3.45 -5.65 8.84
C VAL A 138 2.96 -4.22 8.96
N THR A 139 2.94 -3.70 10.19
CA THR A 139 2.63 -2.29 10.43
C THR A 139 3.83 -1.42 10.06
N PHE A 140 3.63 -0.40 9.23
CA PHE A 140 4.65 0.60 8.89
C PHE A 140 4.30 1.96 9.50
N PHE A 141 4.62 2.15 10.78
CA PHE A 141 4.29 3.39 11.47
C PHE A 141 5.22 4.52 11.01
N THR A 142 4.68 5.54 10.32
CA THR A 142 5.47 6.62 9.72
C THR A 142 5.88 7.71 10.69
N THR A 143 5.31 7.73 11.89
CA THR A 143 5.65 8.74 12.91
C THR A 143 6.84 8.30 13.77
N SER A 144 7.30 9.21 14.64
CA SER A 144 8.41 8.90 15.56
C SER A 144 8.06 7.79 16.55
N ALA A 145 9.09 7.12 17.09
CA ALA A 145 8.94 6.11 18.14
C ALA A 145 8.21 6.66 19.38
N PHE A 146 8.42 7.95 19.72
CA PHE A 146 7.68 8.60 20.80
C PHE A 146 6.19 8.66 20.53
N ALA A 147 5.80 9.14 19.34
CA ALA A 147 4.39 9.23 18.95
C ALA A 147 3.72 7.83 18.91
N PHE A 148 4.46 6.81 18.46
CA PHE A 148 4.02 5.42 18.53
C PHE A 148 3.75 4.99 19.97
N MET A 149 4.72 5.15 20.87
CA MET A 149 4.56 4.76 22.28
C MET A 149 3.41 5.49 22.96
N ALA A 150 3.19 6.77 22.63
CA ALA A 150 2.06 7.53 23.15
C ALA A 150 0.72 6.98 22.65
N SER A 151 0.64 6.55 21.39
CA SER A 151 -0.59 6.00 20.82
C SER A 151 -0.96 4.63 21.39
N GLN A 152 -0.01 3.90 21.99
CA GLN A 152 -0.26 2.60 22.65
C GLN A 152 -0.71 2.73 24.12
N GLN A 153 -0.80 3.95 24.65
CA GLN A 153 -1.17 4.23 26.05
C GLN A 153 -2.63 4.69 26.20
N LEU A 154 -3.39 4.70 25.10
CA LEU A 154 -4.82 5.00 25.05
C LEU A 154 -5.62 3.70 24.97
#